data_AF-A0A8T6V1D8-F1
#
_entry.id   AF-A0A8T6V1D8-F1
#
_cell.length_a   1.000
_cell.length_b   1.000
_cell.length_c   1.000
_cell.angle_alpha   90.00
_cell.angle_beta   90.00
_cell.angle_gamma   90.00
#
_symmetry.space_group_name_H-M   'P 1'
#
loop_
_entity.id
_entity.type
_entity.pdbx_description
1 polymer ?
#
loop_
_entity_poly.entity_id
_entity_poly.type
_entity_poly.pdbx_seq_one_letter_code
_entity_poly.pdbx_strand_id
1 'polypeptide(L)'
;EPYNDWNQRFAELTEDEKVTSWRKGYPGGVDIFYLACYDVDGFRDLVFKEKLFEMVEKDSVDQDKLKTDDLALLEFAFTWLKTVAERGVGK
;
A
#
# COMPACT_ATOMS: atom_id res chain seq x y z
N GLU A 1 -18.28 12.83 -5.17
CA GLU A 1 -18.52 11.48 -5.71
C GLU A 1 -17.36 10.59 -5.28
N PRO A 2 -17.60 9.32 -4.93
CA PRO A 2 -16.56 8.42 -4.40
C PRO A 2 -15.35 8.28 -5.31
N TYR A 3 -15.50 8.47 -6.62
CA TYR A 3 -14.40 8.39 -7.59
C TYR A 3 -13.37 9.52 -7.45
N ASN A 4 -13.79 10.72 -7.01
CA ASN A 4 -12.89 11.85 -6.83
C ASN A 4 -11.93 11.60 -5.65
N ASP A 5 -12.45 11.03 -4.56
CA ASP A 5 -11.69 10.83 -3.34
C ASP A 5 -10.59 9.76 -3.54
N TRP A 6 -10.90 8.68 -4.26
CA TRP A 6 -9.92 7.63 -4.59
C TRP A 6 -8.87 8.11 -5.58
N ASN A 7 -9.26 8.88 -6.60
CA ASN A 7 -8.31 9.48 -7.53
C ASN A 7 -7.36 10.44 -6.81
N GLN A 8 -7.88 11.26 -5.89
CA GLN A 8 -7.06 12.17 -5.10
C GLN A 8 -6.05 11.41 -4.23
N ARG A 9 -6.49 10.38 -3.49
CA ARG A 9 -5.60 9.57 -2.65
C ARG A 9 -4.53 8.86 -3.46
N PHE A 10 -4.88 8.35 -4.63
CA PHE A 10 -3.92 7.73 -5.53
C PHE A 10 -2.93 8.75 -6.08
N ALA A 11 -3.39 9.95 -6.47
CA ALA A 11 -2.53 11.05 -6.89
C ALA A 11 -1.54 11.41 -5.78
N GLU A 12 -2.02 11.64 -4.56
CA GLU A 12 -1.19 11.92 -3.37
C GLU A 12 -0.13 10.82 -3.14
N LEU A 13 -0.49 9.54 -3.28
CA LEU A 13 0.46 8.44 -3.16
C LEU A 13 1.54 8.48 -4.26
N THR A 14 1.14 8.76 -5.50
CA THR A 14 2.08 8.79 -6.65
C THR A 14 2.94 10.05 -6.71
N GLU A 15 2.51 11.14 -6.08
CA GLU A 15 3.24 12.39 -5.96
C GLU A 15 4.14 12.44 -4.72
N ASP A 16 3.94 11.54 -3.75
CA ASP A 16 4.80 11.42 -2.58
C ASP A 16 6.25 11.11 -3.01
N GLU A 17 7.17 11.99 -2.59
CA GLU A 17 8.57 11.93 -2.98
C GLU A 17 9.26 10.66 -2.46
N LYS A 18 8.95 10.24 -1.23
CA LYS A 18 9.56 9.05 -0.62
C LYS A 18 9.08 7.80 -1.35
N VAL A 19 7.78 7.69 -1.60
CA VAL A 19 7.19 6.56 -2.35
C VAL A 19 7.77 6.51 -3.76
N THR A 20 7.84 7.65 -4.45
CA THR A 20 8.40 7.73 -5.81
C THR A 20 9.88 7.35 -5.84
N SER A 21 10.67 7.86 -4.89
CA SER A 21 12.10 7.56 -4.79
C SER A 21 12.34 6.08 -4.47
N TRP A 22 11.67 5.55 -3.46
CA TRP A 22 11.75 4.14 -3.08
C TRP A 22 11.33 3.22 -4.23
N ARG A 23 10.21 3.48 -4.89
CA ARG A 23 9.71 2.67 -6.01
C ARG A 23 10.72 2.58 -7.15
N LYS A 24 11.46 3.66 -7.44
CA LYS A 24 12.47 3.72 -8.51
C LYS A 24 13.82 3.14 -8.07
N GLY A 25 14.18 3.28 -6.80
CA GLY A 25 15.48 2.89 -6.27
C GLY A 25 15.56 1.45 -5.74
N TYR A 26 14.44 0.87 -5.32
CA TYR A 26 14.40 -0.48 -4.75
C TYR A 26 14.27 -1.55 -5.87
N PRO A 27 15.11 -2.61 -5.87
CA PRO A 27 14.94 -3.74 -6.79
C PRO A 27 13.55 -4.38 -6.67
N GLY A 28 12.78 -4.37 -7.76
CA GLY A 28 11.39 -4.86 -7.76
C GLY A 28 10.37 -3.89 -7.14
N GLY A 29 10.76 -2.64 -6.82
CA GLY A 29 9.85 -1.64 -6.23
C GLY A 29 8.65 -1.31 -7.12
N VAL A 30 8.83 -1.30 -8.45
CA VAL A 30 7.74 -1.13 -9.41
C VAL A 30 6.77 -2.30 -9.37
N ASP A 31 7.27 -3.53 -9.28
CA ASP A 31 6.44 -4.74 -9.24
C ASP A 31 5.63 -4.81 -7.93
N ILE A 32 6.25 -4.47 -6.80
CA ILE A 32 5.58 -4.39 -5.49
C ILE A 32 4.49 -3.32 -5.51
N PHE A 33 4.77 -2.13 -6.06
CA PHE A 33 3.78 -1.07 -6.19
C PHE A 33 2.62 -1.51 -7.08
N TYR A 34 2.91 -2.20 -8.19
CA TYR A 34 1.87 -2.70 -9.10
C TYR A 34 0.99 -3.74 -8.42
N LEU A 35 1.58 -4.73 -7.75
CA LEU A 35 0.87 -5.74 -6.97
C LEU A 35 -0.09 -5.08 -5.98
N ALA A 36 0.41 -4.14 -5.18
CA ALA A 36 -0.36 -3.49 -4.12
C ALA A 36 -1.55 -2.65 -4.64
N CYS A 37 -1.42 -2.02 -5.81
CA CYS A 37 -2.42 -1.07 -6.32
C CYS A 37 -3.37 -1.65 -7.38
N TYR A 38 -2.97 -2.71 -8.09
CA TYR A 38 -3.71 -3.22 -9.25
C TYR A 38 -4.08 -4.70 -9.16
N ASP A 39 -3.36 -5.50 -8.37
CA ASP A 39 -3.68 -6.91 -8.14
C ASP A 39 -4.20 -7.10 -6.70
N VAL A 40 -5.48 -6.77 -6.53
CA VAL A 40 -6.15 -6.74 -5.21
C VAL A 40 -6.12 -8.11 -4.55
N ASP A 41 -6.36 -9.19 -5.30
CA ASP A 41 -6.36 -10.56 -4.78
C ASP A 41 -4.94 -11.01 -4.41
N GLY A 42 -3.95 -10.79 -5.29
CA GLY A 42 -2.56 -11.12 -5.02
C GLY A 42 -1.98 -10.34 -3.84
N PHE A 43 -2.36 -9.07 -3.71
CA PHE A 43 -1.98 -8.26 -2.56
C PHE A 43 -2.63 -8.77 -1.27
N ARG A 44 -3.93 -9.14 -1.30
CA ARG A 44 -4.62 -9.73 -0.15
C ARG A 44 -3.88 -10.95 0.37
N ASP A 45 -3.51 -11.87 -0.51
CA ASP A 45 -2.75 -13.07 -0.16
C ASP A 45 -1.42 -12.72 0.49
N LEU A 46 -0.68 -11.75 -0.07
CA LEU A 46 0.59 -11.31 0.49
C LEU A 46 0.43 -10.68 1.87
N VAL A 47 -0.60 -9.86 2.07
CA VAL A 47 -0.89 -9.20 3.36
C VAL A 47 -1.01 -10.21 4.49
N PHE A 48 -1.74 -11.31 4.27
CA PHE A 48 -1.93 -12.32 5.30
C PHE A 48 -0.78 -13.31 5.39
N LYS A 49 -0.18 -13.67 4.26
CA LYS A 49 0.94 -14.61 4.22
C LYS A 49 2.18 -14.04 4.92
N GLU A 50 2.54 -12.80 4.60
CA GLU A 50 3.74 -12.13 5.12
C GLU A 50 3.43 -11.21 6.31
N LYS A 51 2.16 -11.18 6.75
CA LYS A 51 1.68 -10.34 7.85
C LYS A 51 2.04 -8.87 7.71
N LEU A 52 1.83 -8.32 6.50
CA LEU A 52 2.20 -6.93 6.17
C LEU A 52 1.52 -5.90 7.10
N PHE A 53 0.39 -6.25 7.70
CA PHE A 53 -0.31 -5.43 8.70
C PHE A 53 0.50 -5.21 9.99
N GLU A 54 1.52 -6.02 10.30
CA GLU A 54 2.42 -5.80 11.43
C GLU A 54 3.38 -4.63 11.20
N MET A 55 3.51 -4.14 9.95
CA MET A 55 4.37 -3.02 9.62
C MET A 55 3.74 -1.66 9.95
N VAL A 56 2.42 -1.58 10.02
CA VAL A 56 1.67 -0.34 10.26
C VAL A 56 1.12 -0.33 11.70
N GLU A 57 0.65 0.82 12.18
CA GLU A 57 0.11 0.93 13.54
C GLU A 57 -1.14 0.06 13.71
N LYS A 58 -1.18 -0.73 14.79
CA LYS A 58 -2.22 -1.76 14.99
C LYS A 58 -3.64 -1.19 15.04
N ASP A 59 -3.81 0.01 15.58
CA ASP A 59 -5.12 0.67 15.68
C ASP A 59 -5.62 1.23 14.33
N SER A 60 -4.77 1.25 13.31
CA SER A 60 -5.12 1.70 11.96
C SER A 60 -5.60 0.57 11.04
N VAL A 61 -5.59 -0.69 11.49
CA VAL A 61 -5.88 -1.86 10.65
C VAL A 61 -7.00 -2.73 11.20
N ASP A 62 -8.05 -2.87 10.41
CA ASP A 62 -9.11 -3.85 10.61
C ASP A 62 -8.86 -5.09 9.75
N GLN A 63 -8.23 -6.12 10.35
CA GLN A 63 -7.85 -7.35 9.63
C GLN A 63 -9.04 -8.13 9.06
N ASP A 64 -10.23 -8.01 9.66
CA ASP A 64 -11.39 -8.71 9.15
C ASP A 64 -11.93 -8.04 7.89
N LYS A 65 -11.90 -6.70 7.83
CA LYS A 65 -12.16 -5.97 6.58
C LYS A 65 -11.15 -6.27 5.50
N LEU A 66 -9.86 -6.39 5.85
CA LEU A 66 -8.82 -6.75 4.89
C LEU A 66 -9.01 -8.13 4.25
N LYS A 67 -9.93 -8.98 4.72
CA LYS A 67 -10.25 -10.28 4.09
C LYS A 67 -11.35 -10.19 3.03
N THR A 68 -12.26 -9.22 3.13
CA THR A 68 -13.48 -9.21 2.32
C THR A 68 -13.81 -7.88 1.65
N ASP A 69 -13.16 -6.78 2.04
CA ASP A 69 -13.42 -5.44 1.51
C ASP A 69 -12.22 -4.98 0.67
N ASP A 70 -12.42 -4.90 -0.65
CA ASP A 70 -11.38 -4.46 -1.61
C ASP A 70 -10.99 -2.99 -1.39
N LEU A 71 -11.94 -2.14 -0.99
CA LEU A 71 -11.65 -0.72 -0.75
C LEU A 71 -10.81 -0.57 0.52
N ALA A 72 -11.17 -1.27 1.59
CA ALA A 72 -10.36 -1.30 2.80
C ALA A 72 -8.95 -1.85 2.53
N LEU A 73 -8.84 -2.86 1.66
CA LEU A 73 -7.55 -3.41 1.26
C LEU A 73 -6.70 -2.44 0.43
N LEU A 74 -7.31 -1.68 -0.48
CA LEU A 74 -6.63 -0.64 -1.26
C LEU A 74 -6.18 0.53 -0.37
N GLU A 75 -7.02 0.96 0.57
CA GLU A 75 -6.65 1.93 1.61
C GLU A 75 -5.43 1.47 2.41
N PHE A 76 -5.43 0.20 2.82
CA PHE A 76 -4.30 -0.40 3.50
C PHE A 76 -3.06 -0.44 2.60
N ALA A 77 -3.19 -0.77 1.31
CA ALA A 77 -2.09 -0.78 0.35
C ALA A 77 -1.36 0.57 0.32
N PHE A 78 -2.12 1.67 0.28
CA PHE A 78 -1.54 3.02 0.24
C PHE A 78 -0.79 3.35 1.52
N THR A 79 -1.38 3.04 2.68
CA THR A 79 -0.73 3.22 3.98
C THR A 79 0.55 2.39 4.10
N TRP A 80 0.48 1.12 3.70
CA TRP A 80 1.61 0.20 3.73
C TRP A 80 2.75 0.66 2.82
N LEU A 81 2.45 1.08 1.58
CA LEU A 81 3.45 1.62 0.66
C LEU A 81 4.15 2.87 1.21
N LYS A 82 3.40 3.77 1.85
CA LYS A 82 3.98 4.94 2.55
C LYS A 82 4.93 4.49 3.67
N THR A 83 4.50 3.56 4.51
CA THR A 83 5.34 3.02 5.60
C THR A 83 6.61 2.31 5.08
N VAL A 84 6.50 1.54 4.00
CA VAL A 84 7.65 0.88 3.36
C VAL A 84 8.63 1.93 2.83
N ALA A 85 8.14 2.95 2.13
CA ALA A 85 8.96 4.03 1.62
C ALA A 85 9.66 4.81 2.75
N GLU A 86 8.95 5.14 3.82
CA GLU A 86 9.52 5.81 4.99
C GLU A 86 10.64 5.01 5.67
N ARG A 87 10.51 3.68 5.71
CA ARG A 87 11.52 2.79 6.30
C ARG A 87 12.65 2.43 5.33
N GLY A 88 12.40 2.54 4.03
CA GLY A 88 13.35 2.21 2.96
C GLY A 88 14.22 3.40 2.52
N VAL A 89 13.75 4.64 2.69
CA VAL A 89 14.54 5.85 2.42
C VAL A 89 15.60 6.02 3.51
N GLY A 90 16.86 5.69 3.19
CA GLY A 90 18.01 5.86 4.09
C GLY A 90 18.90 4.62 4.30
N LYS A 91 18.68 3.54 3.56
CA LYS A 91 19.67 2.45 3.41
C LYS A 91 20.44 2.57 2.10
#